data_AF-A0A5H2PQZ9-F1
#
_entry.id   AF-A0A5H2PQZ9-F1
#
_cell.length_a   1.000
_cell.length_b   1.000
_cell.length_c   1.000
_cell.angle_alpha   90.00
_cell.angle_beta   90.00
_cell.angle_gamma   90.00
#
_symmetry.space_group_name_H-M   'P 1'
#
loop_
_entity.id
_entity.type
_entity.pdbx_description
1 polymer ?
#
loop_
_entity_poly.entity_id
_entity_poly.type
_entity_poly.pdbx_seq_one_letter_code
_entity_poly.pdbx_strand_id
1 'polypeptide(L)'
;MRWRLAYGMRVASIDKMASISKCGRNCKSLFDKTRTPFPASLRSNEMTTGNLEILLEKLRKAVTEEASVAAIDAALFSLSSYHSPQSIEVMLGLLDDSFDADEGMFSLIHAAEAFDDSVYVEHMLVALPSLKNKAPKWSSIIMMRAINNQTTRDALVKAVRAAGPEVKQAVMWLCEKINQRSVEFVSKTLPVMLAAK
;
A
#
# COMPACT_ATOMS: atom_id res chain seq x y z
N MET A 1 -6.68 -9.14 19.85
CA MET A 1 -6.35 -7.87 20.53
C MET A 1 -4.97 -7.38 20.11
N ARG A 2 -4.84 -6.57 19.04
CA ARG A 2 -3.58 -5.86 18.71
C ARG A 2 -3.71 -4.76 17.64
N TRP A 3 -4.77 -3.93 17.68
CA TRP A 3 -4.88 -2.76 16.76
C TRP A 3 -5.40 -1.47 17.43
N ARG A 4 -5.55 -1.44 18.76
CA ARG A 4 -6.25 -0.34 19.47
C ARG A 4 -5.36 0.68 20.21
N LEU A 5 -4.03 0.65 20.05
CA LEU A 5 -3.14 1.50 20.86
C LEU A 5 -2.30 2.54 20.09
N ALA A 6 -2.63 2.86 18.83
CA ALA A 6 -1.82 3.81 18.04
C ALA A 6 -2.54 5.11 17.62
N TYR A 7 -3.82 5.32 17.95
CA TYR A 7 -4.54 6.53 17.54
C TYR A 7 -4.64 7.53 18.69
N GLY A 8 -3.56 8.28 18.83
CA GLY A 8 -3.42 9.40 19.74
C GLY A 8 -2.36 10.37 19.25
N MET A 9 -2.46 10.83 17.99
CA MET A 9 -1.69 11.99 17.53
C MET A 9 -2.57 12.93 16.71
N ARG A 10 -2.89 14.03 17.38
CA ARG A 10 -3.39 15.30 16.85
C ARG A 10 -2.61 15.68 15.59
N VAL A 11 -3.32 16.22 14.61
CA VAL A 11 -2.76 16.89 13.42
C VAL A 11 -1.73 17.93 13.87
N ALA A 12 -0.44 17.55 13.87
CA ALA A 12 0.66 18.44 14.17
C ALA A 12 1.95 17.91 13.52
N SER A 13 2.42 18.68 12.53
CA SER A 13 3.75 18.67 11.91
C SER A 13 4.27 17.37 11.28
N ILE A 14 4.59 17.49 10.01
CA ILE A 14 5.30 16.55 9.14
C ILE A 14 6.76 16.26 9.60
N ASP A 15 7.21 16.78 10.76
CA ASP A 15 8.62 16.83 11.18
C ASP A 15 9.07 15.74 12.17
N LYS A 16 8.26 14.74 12.51
CA LYS A 16 8.66 13.70 13.49
C LYS A 16 8.40 12.27 13.02
N MET A 17 9.16 11.80 12.04
CA MET A 17 9.38 10.36 11.84
C MET A 17 10.84 10.10 11.46
N ALA A 18 11.71 10.19 12.47
CA ALA A 18 13.06 9.67 12.41
C ALA A 18 13.27 8.67 13.56
N SER A 19 13.78 7.50 13.18
CA SER A 19 14.38 6.47 14.03
C SER A 19 13.43 5.48 14.72
N ILE A 20 13.46 4.23 14.28
CA ILE A 20 13.73 3.03 15.09
C ILE A 20 14.19 1.92 14.14
N SER A 21 15.39 1.38 14.40
CA SER A 21 16.07 0.35 13.62
C SER A 21 16.12 -0.99 14.35
N LYS A 22 16.18 -2.07 13.54
CA LYS A 22 16.73 -3.42 13.82
C LYS A 22 15.93 -4.37 14.71
N CYS A 23 15.63 -5.54 14.17
CA CYS A 23 16.15 -6.81 14.71
C CYS A 23 16.01 -7.93 13.66
N GLY A 24 17.12 -8.54 13.26
CA GLY A 24 17.13 -9.73 12.42
C GLY A 24 17.02 -11.01 13.23
N ARG A 25 16.60 -12.11 12.58
CA ARG A 25 17.13 -13.44 12.88
C ARG A 25 16.87 -14.43 11.75
N ASN A 26 17.89 -15.26 11.58
CA ASN A 26 18.15 -16.27 10.57
C ASN A 26 17.85 -17.63 11.20
N CYS A 27 17.07 -18.50 10.55
CA CYS A 27 16.98 -19.92 10.92
C CYS A 27 16.83 -20.75 9.64
N LYS A 28 17.90 -21.46 9.30
CA LYS A 28 17.92 -22.53 8.31
C LYS A 28 17.54 -23.87 8.96
N SER A 29 16.85 -24.69 8.16
CA SER A 29 17.15 -26.11 7.87
C SER A 29 16.22 -27.21 8.41
N LEU A 30 16.01 -28.17 7.49
CA LEU A 30 15.86 -29.64 7.65
C LEU A 30 14.48 -30.24 7.94
N PHE A 31 13.89 -30.86 6.91
CA PHE A 31 13.51 -32.30 6.81
C PHE A 31 12.64 -32.49 5.55
N ASP A 32 13.11 -33.11 4.47
CA ASP A 32 13.20 -34.55 4.10
C ASP A 32 11.95 -35.12 3.37
N LYS A 33 12.25 -35.97 2.39
CA LYS A 33 11.49 -36.45 1.24
C LYS A 33 10.41 -37.48 1.63
N THR A 34 9.29 -37.53 0.88
CA THR A 34 8.93 -38.65 -0.04
C THR A 34 7.47 -38.64 -0.55
N ARG A 35 7.35 -38.95 -1.84
CA ARG A 35 6.24 -39.61 -2.60
C ARG A 35 4.93 -38.88 -2.95
N THR A 36 4.72 -38.85 -4.27
CA THR A 36 3.53 -38.57 -5.09
C THR A 36 2.54 -39.76 -5.08
N PRO A 37 1.45 -39.80 -5.89
CA PRO A 37 0.65 -38.78 -6.60
C PRO A 37 -0.88 -38.92 -6.36
N PHE A 38 -1.68 -37.84 -6.39
CA PHE A 38 -3.11 -37.95 -6.73
C PHE A 38 -3.62 -36.65 -7.39
N PRO A 39 -4.47 -36.74 -8.44
CA PRO A 39 -4.97 -35.58 -9.17
C PRO A 39 -6.30 -35.10 -8.60
N ALA A 40 -6.35 -33.86 -8.09
CA ALA A 40 -7.59 -33.13 -7.83
C ALA A 40 -7.27 -31.65 -7.53
N SER A 41 -7.09 -30.82 -8.55
CA SER A 41 -6.74 -29.40 -8.34
C SER A 41 -7.31 -28.49 -9.42
N LEU A 42 -8.62 -28.56 -9.65
CA LEU A 42 -9.32 -27.56 -10.48
C LEU A 42 -10.59 -26.98 -9.84
N ARG A 43 -11.05 -27.45 -8.67
CA ARG A 43 -12.23 -26.87 -7.97
C ARG A 43 -11.90 -25.95 -6.79
N SER A 44 -10.67 -25.99 -6.27
CA SER A 44 -10.29 -25.23 -5.07
C SER A 44 -9.90 -23.77 -5.36
N ASN A 45 -9.48 -23.46 -6.60
CA ASN A 45 -9.00 -22.12 -6.97
C ASN A 45 -10.13 -21.16 -7.42
N GLU A 46 -11.25 -21.69 -7.91
CA GLU A 46 -12.39 -20.83 -8.31
C GLU A 46 -13.15 -20.30 -7.09
N MET A 47 -13.26 -21.11 -6.03
CA MET A 47 -13.98 -20.75 -4.80
C MET A 47 -13.26 -19.67 -3.98
N THR A 48 -11.93 -19.66 -3.97
CA THR A 48 -11.14 -18.65 -3.26
C THR A 48 -11.15 -17.30 -3.95
N THR A 49 -11.12 -17.28 -5.28
CA THR A 49 -11.19 -16.05 -6.09
C THR A 49 -12.58 -15.39 -5.99
N GLY A 50 -13.65 -16.19 -6.04
CA GLY A 50 -15.01 -15.69 -5.86
C GLY A 50 -15.24 -15.07 -4.48
N ASN A 51 -14.67 -15.66 -3.43
CA ASN A 51 -14.78 -15.10 -2.08
C ASN A 51 -13.99 -13.79 -1.92
N LEU A 52 -12.81 -13.68 -2.56
CA LEU A 52 -12.04 -12.45 -2.54
C LEU A 52 -12.82 -11.30 -3.19
N GLU A 53 -13.43 -11.51 -4.35
CA GLU A 53 -14.18 -10.44 -5.02
C GLU A 53 -15.37 -9.97 -4.19
N ILE A 54 -16.09 -10.90 -3.53
CA ILE A 54 -17.18 -10.55 -2.60
C ILE A 54 -16.67 -9.66 -1.46
N LEU A 55 -15.49 -9.95 -0.92
CA LEU A 55 -14.91 -9.17 0.18
C LEU A 55 -14.41 -7.80 -0.31
N LEU A 56 -13.83 -7.72 -1.50
CA LEU A 56 -13.44 -6.45 -2.11
C LEU A 56 -14.66 -5.58 -2.39
N GLU A 57 -15.76 -6.18 -2.86
CA GLU A 57 -17.01 -5.48 -3.06
C GLU A 57 -17.61 -4.96 -1.75
N LYS A 58 -17.54 -5.74 -0.67
CA LYS A 58 -17.91 -5.25 0.66
C LYS A 58 -17.07 -4.07 1.10
N LEU A 59 -15.76 -4.09 0.83
CA LEU A 59 -14.89 -2.96 1.13
C LEU A 59 -15.29 -1.71 0.33
N ARG A 60 -15.62 -1.86 -0.96
CA ARG A 60 -16.10 -0.74 -1.79
C ARG A 60 -17.36 -0.12 -1.18
N LYS A 61 -18.35 -0.93 -0.83
CA LYS A 61 -19.59 -0.48 -0.18
C LYS A 61 -19.36 0.21 1.17
N ALA A 62 -18.46 -0.33 1.99
CA ALA A 62 -18.10 0.27 3.27
C ALA A 62 -17.52 1.69 3.09
N VAL A 63 -16.78 1.94 2.01
CA VAL A 63 -16.23 3.26 1.69
C VAL A 63 -17.28 4.17 1.04
N THR A 64 -18.03 3.69 0.04
CA THR A 64 -18.87 4.55 -0.81
C THR A 64 -20.30 4.72 -0.33
N GLU A 65 -20.89 3.69 0.29
CA GLU A 65 -22.29 3.69 0.74
C GLU A 65 -22.39 3.97 2.23
N GLU A 66 -21.63 3.24 3.05
CA GLU A 66 -21.67 3.40 4.51
C GLU A 66 -20.84 4.59 5.00
N ALA A 67 -19.78 4.93 4.26
CA ALA A 67 -18.85 6.03 4.53
C ALA A 67 -18.39 6.11 6.01
N SER A 68 -18.16 4.96 6.64
CA SER A 68 -17.88 4.85 8.08
C SER A 68 -16.57 4.12 8.32
N VAL A 69 -15.73 4.69 9.20
CA VAL A 69 -14.45 4.09 9.62
C VAL A 69 -14.66 2.67 10.18
N ALA A 70 -15.73 2.46 10.96
CA ALA A 70 -16.03 1.16 11.54
C ALA A 70 -16.38 0.09 10.49
N ALA A 71 -17.11 0.50 9.43
CA ALA A 71 -17.45 -0.38 8.32
C ALA A 71 -16.21 -0.76 7.50
N ILE A 72 -15.35 0.21 7.22
CA ILE A 72 -14.07 0.02 6.53
C ILE A 72 -13.19 -0.97 7.30
N ASP A 73 -13.01 -0.73 8.61
CA ASP A 73 -12.18 -1.60 9.46
C ASP A 73 -12.72 -3.04 9.51
N ALA A 74 -14.04 -3.21 9.59
CA ALA A 74 -14.67 -4.53 9.58
C ALA A 74 -14.49 -5.26 8.24
N ALA A 75 -14.61 -4.54 7.13
CA ALA A 75 -14.37 -5.08 5.79
C ALA A 75 -12.90 -5.49 5.59
N LEU A 76 -11.95 -4.63 6.01
CA LEU A 76 -10.52 -4.91 5.95
C LEU A 76 -10.12 -6.10 6.83
N PHE A 77 -10.70 -6.22 8.02
CA PHE A 77 -10.48 -7.38 8.89
C PHE A 77 -10.86 -8.68 8.18
N SER A 78 -11.97 -8.67 7.45
CA SER A 78 -12.44 -9.85 6.69
C SER A 78 -11.50 -10.19 5.52
N LEU A 79 -10.92 -9.17 4.86
CA LEU A 79 -9.96 -9.33 3.76
C LEU A 79 -8.60 -9.86 4.20
N SER A 80 -8.19 -9.60 5.45
CA SER A 80 -6.85 -9.95 5.96
C SER A 80 -6.47 -11.42 5.82
N SER A 81 -7.47 -12.32 5.76
CA SER A 81 -7.27 -13.77 5.60
C SER A 81 -6.82 -14.21 4.20
N TYR A 82 -7.00 -13.38 3.17
CA TYR A 82 -6.72 -13.75 1.77
C TYR A 82 -5.34 -13.29 1.29
N HIS A 83 -4.79 -12.24 1.90
CA HIS A 83 -3.47 -11.65 1.61
C HIS A 83 -3.10 -11.63 0.11
N SER A 84 -4.05 -11.21 -0.73
CA SER A 84 -3.88 -11.14 -2.19
C SER A 84 -3.29 -9.78 -2.59
N PRO A 85 -2.16 -9.73 -3.33
CA PRO A 85 -1.55 -8.48 -3.75
C PRO A 85 -2.46 -7.56 -4.57
N GLN A 86 -3.37 -8.11 -5.37
CA GLN A 86 -4.36 -7.36 -6.15
C GLN A 86 -5.28 -6.48 -5.27
N SER A 87 -5.44 -6.85 -4.00
CA SER A 87 -6.22 -6.05 -3.06
C SER A 87 -5.59 -4.69 -2.74
N ILE A 88 -4.27 -4.54 -2.91
CA ILE A 88 -3.56 -3.25 -2.74
C ILE A 88 -4.12 -2.21 -3.71
N GLU A 89 -4.28 -2.57 -4.99
CA GLU A 89 -4.79 -1.65 -6.02
C GLU A 89 -6.21 -1.17 -5.70
N VAL A 90 -7.05 -2.08 -5.19
CA VAL A 90 -8.43 -1.75 -4.77
C VAL A 90 -8.41 -0.84 -3.55
N MET A 91 -7.64 -1.17 -2.51
CA MET A 91 -7.54 -0.34 -1.30
C MET A 91 -7.03 1.07 -1.62
N LEU A 92 -5.98 1.19 -2.43
CA LEU A 92 -5.43 2.48 -2.82
C LEU A 92 -6.36 3.25 -3.78
N GLY A 93 -7.05 2.55 -4.69
CA GLY A 93 -8.03 3.16 -5.59
C GLY A 93 -9.27 3.72 -4.87
N LEU A 94 -9.57 3.22 -3.66
CA LEU A 94 -10.65 3.71 -2.81
C LEU A 94 -10.31 4.99 -2.04
N LEU A 95 -9.04 5.42 -2.04
CA LEU A 95 -8.65 6.68 -1.42
C LEU A 95 -9.37 7.86 -2.08
N ASP A 96 -9.83 8.78 -1.24
CA ASP A 96 -10.65 9.92 -1.65
C ASP A 96 -10.36 11.14 -0.78
N ASP A 97 -10.00 12.25 -1.43
CA ASP A 97 -9.68 13.52 -0.76
C ASP A 97 -10.93 14.17 -0.13
N SER A 98 -12.13 13.77 -0.56
CA SER A 98 -13.42 14.27 -0.08
C SER A 98 -14.03 13.44 1.06
N PHE A 99 -13.39 12.34 1.46
CA PHE A 99 -13.88 11.52 2.56
C PHE A 99 -13.73 12.24 3.90
N ASP A 100 -14.81 12.34 4.68
CA ASP A 100 -14.86 13.18 5.88
C ASP A 100 -13.93 12.73 7.01
N ALA A 101 -13.66 11.43 7.13
CA ALA A 101 -12.86 10.85 8.20
C ALA A 101 -11.53 10.29 7.68
N ASP A 102 -10.45 11.07 7.80
CA ASP A 102 -9.09 10.70 7.38
C ASP A 102 -8.66 9.34 7.97
N GLU A 103 -9.15 8.95 9.16
CA GLU A 103 -8.90 7.66 9.78
C GLU A 103 -9.27 6.47 8.89
N GLY A 104 -10.38 6.55 8.15
CA GLY A 104 -10.81 5.48 7.24
C GLY A 104 -9.84 5.30 6.07
N MET A 105 -9.34 6.40 5.53
CA MET A 105 -8.34 6.40 4.46
C MET A 105 -6.98 5.88 4.97
N PHE A 106 -6.61 6.22 6.21
CA PHE A 106 -5.42 5.63 6.84
C PHE A 106 -5.58 4.12 7.09
N SER A 107 -6.77 3.62 7.42
CA SER A 107 -7.00 2.17 7.52
C SER A 107 -6.73 1.45 6.19
N LEU A 108 -7.16 2.02 5.06
CA LEU A 108 -6.86 1.48 3.72
C LEU A 108 -5.34 1.46 3.44
N ILE A 109 -4.64 2.56 3.74
CA ILE A 109 -3.19 2.66 3.54
C ILE A 109 -2.45 1.63 4.39
N HIS A 110 -2.79 1.52 5.68
CA HIS A 110 -2.14 0.57 6.58
C HIS A 110 -2.38 -0.88 6.16
N ALA A 111 -3.57 -1.20 5.64
CA ALA A 111 -3.84 -2.53 5.11
C ALA A 111 -3.00 -2.83 3.85
N ALA A 112 -2.83 -1.85 2.96
CA ALA A 112 -1.98 -1.99 1.79
C ALA A 112 -0.48 -2.10 2.15
N GLU A 113 -0.01 -1.35 3.14
CA GLU A 113 1.38 -1.37 3.62
C GLU A 113 1.73 -2.60 4.47
N ALA A 114 0.75 -3.45 4.80
CA ALA A 114 0.99 -4.71 5.53
C ALA A 114 1.65 -5.80 4.67
N PHE A 115 1.73 -5.59 3.35
CA PHE A 115 2.43 -6.46 2.40
C PHE A 115 3.93 -6.17 2.38
N ASP A 116 4.71 -7.10 1.83
CA ASP A 116 6.14 -6.89 1.60
C ASP A 116 6.39 -5.64 0.73
N ASP A 117 7.43 -4.87 1.04
CA ASP A 117 7.74 -3.59 0.40
C ASP A 117 7.74 -3.64 -1.13
N SER A 118 8.30 -4.70 -1.73
CA SER A 118 8.33 -4.85 -3.19
C SER A 118 6.94 -5.07 -3.77
N VAL A 119 6.12 -5.88 -3.11
CA VAL A 119 4.75 -6.18 -3.53
C VAL A 119 3.89 -4.92 -3.41
N TYR A 120 3.99 -4.22 -2.27
CA TYR A 120 3.33 -2.95 -2.06
C TYR A 120 3.69 -1.93 -3.15
N VAL A 121 4.98 -1.73 -3.42
CA VAL A 121 5.46 -0.76 -4.41
C VAL A 121 4.96 -1.10 -5.82
N GLU A 122 5.04 -2.37 -6.24
CA GLU A 122 4.61 -2.79 -7.58
C GLU A 122 3.14 -2.44 -7.82
N HIS A 123 2.26 -2.80 -6.90
CA HIS A 123 0.83 -2.51 -6.99
C HIS A 123 0.49 -1.04 -6.75
N MET A 124 1.23 -0.36 -5.87
CA MET A 124 1.10 1.09 -5.68
C MET A 124 1.36 1.84 -6.99
N LEU A 125 2.41 1.47 -7.73
CA LEU A 125 2.76 2.12 -9.00
C LEU A 125 1.71 1.90 -10.09
N VAL A 126 1.00 0.77 -10.08
CA VAL A 126 -0.14 0.52 -10.98
C VAL A 126 -1.30 1.48 -10.66
N ALA A 127 -1.63 1.67 -9.39
CA ALA A 127 -2.73 2.55 -8.97
C ALA A 127 -2.40 4.05 -9.12
N LEU A 128 -1.11 4.41 -9.11
CA LEU A 128 -0.65 5.79 -8.93
C LEU A 128 -1.14 6.80 -9.98
N PRO A 129 -1.15 6.49 -11.30
CA PRO A 129 -1.59 7.47 -12.31
C PRO A 129 -3.05 7.90 -12.13
N SER A 130 -3.95 6.94 -11.88
CA SER A 130 -5.36 7.20 -11.61
C SER A 130 -5.53 7.95 -10.28
N LEU A 131 -4.86 7.45 -9.24
CA LEU A 131 -4.97 8.00 -7.89
C LEU A 131 -4.47 9.46 -7.80
N LYS A 132 -3.40 9.80 -8.52
CA LYS A 132 -2.90 11.18 -8.61
C LYS A 132 -4.00 12.17 -9.06
N ASN A 133 -4.83 11.76 -10.01
CA ASN A 133 -5.87 12.62 -10.57
C ASN A 133 -7.12 12.66 -9.67
N LYS A 134 -7.50 11.52 -9.09
CA LYS A 134 -8.69 11.39 -8.24
C LYS A 134 -8.47 11.99 -6.84
N ALA A 135 -7.33 11.67 -6.21
CA ALA A 135 -7.03 12.01 -4.82
C ALA A 135 -5.56 12.50 -4.69
N PRO A 136 -5.25 13.72 -5.16
CA PRO A 136 -3.91 14.30 -5.11
C PRO A 136 -3.33 14.45 -3.68
N LYS A 137 -4.15 14.70 -2.65
CA LYS A 137 -3.69 14.72 -1.25
C LYS A 137 -3.24 13.31 -0.85
N TRP A 138 -4.07 12.29 -1.05
CA TRP A 138 -3.71 10.92 -0.66
C TRP A 138 -2.57 10.30 -1.47
N SER A 139 -2.49 10.54 -2.78
CA SER A 139 -1.34 10.12 -3.60
C SER A 139 -0.03 10.74 -3.11
N SER A 140 -0.04 11.99 -2.64
CA SER A 140 1.12 12.62 -2.02
C SER A 140 1.48 11.96 -0.69
N ILE A 141 0.49 11.62 0.14
CA ILE A 141 0.71 10.95 1.43
C ILE A 141 1.37 9.59 1.25
N ILE A 142 0.85 8.73 0.37
CA ILE A 142 1.44 7.40 0.13
C ILE A 142 2.86 7.51 -0.44
N MET A 143 3.11 8.45 -1.35
CA MET A 143 4.44 8.67 -1.91
C MET A 143 5.41 9.13 -0.83
N MET A 144 5.02 10.08 0.03
CA MET A 144 5.84 10.55 1.16
C MET A 144 6.18 9.42 2.15
N ARG A 145 5.22 8.53 2.43
CA ARG A 145 5.46 7.35 3.30
C ARG A 145 6.46 6.39 2.65
N ALA A 146 6.26 6.05 1.38
CA ALA A 146 7.16 5.16 0.64
C ALA A 146 8.59 5.71 0.55
N ILE A 147 8.78 6.99 0.26
CA ILE A 147 10.13 7.60 0.19
C ILE A 147 10.76 7.79 1.56
N ASN A 148 9.99 7.79 2.66
CA ASN A 148 10.55 7.96 4.00
C ASN A 148 11.13 6.67 4.57
N ASN A 149 10.61 5.51 4.17
CA ASN A 149 11.19 4.21 4.51
C ASN A 149 12.30 3.86 3.50
N GLN A 150 13.51 3.52 3.99
CA GLN A 150 14.64 3.14 3.14
C GLN A 150 14.34 1.90 2.29
N THR A 151 13.78 0.83 2.86
CA THR A 151 13.56 -0.43 2.13
C THR A 151 12.47 -0.27 1.07
N THR A 152 11.37 0.41 1.42
CA THR A 152 10.31 0.77 0.47
C THR A 152 10.83 1.72 -0.62
N ARG A 153 11.66 2.71 -0.28
CA ARG A 153 12.27 3.62 -1.26
C ARG A 153 13.20 2.89 -2.22
N ASP A 154 13.98 1.93 -1.75
CA ASP A 154 14.88 1.14 -2.61
C ASP A 154 14.07 0.25 -3.57
N ALA A 155 12.99 -0.35 -3.09
CA ALA A 155 12.02 -1.07 -3.93
C ALA A 155 11.38 -0.13 -4.97
N LEU A 156 10.97 1.07 -4.56
CA LEU A 156 10.40 2.10 -5.43
C LEU A 156 11.37 2.50 -6.55
N VAL A 157 12.63 2.82 -6.21
CA VAL A 157 13.66 3.15 -7.21
C VAL A 157 13.84 2.01 -8.22
N LYS A 158 13.86 0.75 -7.77
CA LYS A 158 13.98 -0.41 -8.65
C LYS A 158 12.78 -0.54 -9.58
N ALA A 159 11.56 -0.46 -9.05
CA ALA A 159 10.33 -0.65 -9.81
C ALA A 159 10.09 0.48 -10.82
N VAL A 160 10.35 1.74 -10.44
CA VAL A 160 10.18 2.91 -11.32
C VAL A 160 11.07 2.86 -12.56
N ARG A 161 12.30 2.31 -12.45
CA ARG A 161 13.19 2.13 -13.62
C ARG A 161 12.57 1.28 -14.73
N ALA A 162 11.82 0.25 -14.34
CA ALA A 162 11.16 -0.68 -15.26
C ALA A 162 9.73 -0.24 -15.64
N ALA A 163 9.22 0.82 -15.03
CA ALA A 163 7.84 1.25 -15.21
C ALA A 163 7.61 1.95 -16.56
N GLY A 164 6.36 1.90 -17.03
CA GLY A 164 5.91 2.58 -18.24
C GLY A 164 5.91 4.12 -18.10
N PRO A 165 5.80 4.84 -19.24
CA PRO A 165 5.92 6.30 -19.27
C PRO A 165 4.87 7.02 -18.41
N GLU A 166 3.63 6.53 -18.38
CA GLU A 166 2.55 7.12 -17.58
C GLU A 166 2.87 7.09 -16.07
N VAL A 167 3.34 5.94 -15.58
CA VAL A 167 3.75 5.77 -14.18
C VAL A 167 4.93 6.68 -13.86
N LYS A 168 5.95 6.72 -14.72
CA LYS A 168 7.11 7.62 -14.56
C LYS A 168 6.68 9.08 -14.48
N GLN A 169 5.75 9.53 -15.31
CA GLN A 169 5.21 10.89 -15.27
C GLN A 169 4.42 11.16 -13.97
N ALA A 170 3.63 10.21 -13.49
CA ALA A 170 2.91 10.34 -12.22
C ALA A 170 3.89 10.48 -11.03
N VAL A 171 4.93 9.64 -11.00
CA VAL A 171 6.00 9.68 -9.99
C VAL A 171 6.75 11.01 -10.02
N MET A 172 7.15 11.48 -11.20
CA MET A 172 7.84 12.78 -11.36
C MET A 172 6.99 13.92 -10.82
N TRP A 173 5.72 13.98 -11.23
CA TRP A 173 4.80 15.01 -10.76
C TRP A 173 4.64 15.01 -9.24
N LEU A 174 4.50 13.83 -8.63
CA LEU A 174 4.37 13.71 -7.17
C LEU A 174 5.64 14.14 -6.43
N CYS A 175 6.81 13.72 -6.91
CA CYS A 175 8.09 14.11 -6.33
C CYS A 175 8.30 15.63 -6.41
N GLU A 176 7.95 16.26 -7.54
CA GLU A 176 7.99 17.71 -7.69
C GLU A 176 7.03 18.41 -6.74
N LYS A 177 5.80 17.91 -6.58
CA LYS A 177 4.81 18.45 -5.64
C LYS A 177 5.26 18.35 -4.19
N ILE A 178 5.92 17.25 -3.82
CA ILE A 178 6.50 17.06 -2.48
C ILE A 178 7.65 18.06 -2.26
N ASN A 179 8.56 18.18 -3.23
CA ASN A 179 9.69 19.11 -3.15
C ASN A 179 9.26 20.59 -3.10
N GLN A 180 8.12 20.94 -3.72
CA GLN A 180 7.52 22.28 -3.61
C GLN A 180 7.06 22.62 -2.18
N ARG A 181 6.75 21.61 -1.36
CA ARG A 181 6.30 21.81 0.03
C ARG A 181 7.47 21.92 1.02
N SER A 182 8.54 21.15 0.82
CA SER A 182 9.75 21.27 1.64
C SER A 182 10.98 20.73 0.90
N VAL A 183 12.07 21.51 0.97
CA VAL A 183 13.37 21.17 0.38
C VAL A 183 14.04 19.98 1.06
N GLU A 184 13.64 19.62 2.29
CA GLU A 184 14.23 18.50 3.03
C GLU A 184 13.95 17.16 2.35
N PHE A 185 12.84 17.06 1.61
CA PHE A 185 12.48 15.87 0.86
C PHE A 185 13.30 15.69 -0.42
N VAL A 186 14.01 16.71 -0.91
CA VAL A 186 14.80 16.64 -2.15
C VAL A 186 15.80 15.49 -2.11
N SER A 187 16.46 15.30 -0.96
CA SER A 187 17.43 14.20 -0.78
C SER A 187 16.80 12.80 -0.93
N LYS A 188 15.52 12.66 -0.56
CA LYS A 188 14.76 11.40 -0.61
C LYS A 188 14.06 11.19 -1.96
N THR A 189 13.62 12.26 -2.61
CA THR A 189 12.95 12.19 -3.92
C THR A 189 13.93 12.07 -5.07
N LEU A 190 15.15 12.62 -4.96
CA LEU A 190 16.12 12.64 -6.05
C LEU A 190 16.43 11.24 -6.64
N PRO A 191 16.70 10.18 -5.85
CA PRO A 191 16.92 8.85 -6.42
C PRO A 191 15.73 8.31 -7.21
N VAL A 192 14.51 8.62 -6.75
CA VAL A 192 13.25 8.20 -7.39
C VAL A 192 13.03 8.97 -8.69
N MET A 193 13.26 10.28 -8.68
CA MET A 193 13.17 11.12 -9.88
C MET A 193 14.20 10.71 -10.95
N LEU A 194 15.42 10.35 -10.55
CA LEU A 194 16.43 9.84 -11.49
C LEU A 194 16.04 8.48 -12.09
N ALA A 195 15.37 7.62 -11.32
CA ALA A 195 14.83 6.35 -11.83
C ALA A 195 13.67 6.54 -12.82
N ALA A 196 12.93 7.65 -12.72
CA ALA A 196 11.80 7.99 -13.58
C ALA A 196 12.21 8.68 -14.89
N LYS A 197 13.49 9.02 -15.06
CA LYS A 197 14.05 9.44 -16.34
C LYS A 197 14.28 8.25 -17.27
#